data_AF-A0A8C5X1U7-F1
#
_entry.id   AF-A0A8C5X1U7-F1
#
_cell.length_a   1.000
_cell.length_b   1.000
_cell.length_c   1.000
_cell.angle_alpha   90.00
_cell.angle_beta   90.00
_cell.angle_gamma   90.00
#
_symmetry.space_group_name_H-M   'P 1'
#
loop_
_entity.id
_entity.type
_entity.pdbx_description
1 polymer ?
#
loop_
_entity_poly.entity_id
_entity_poly.type
_entity_poly.pdbx_seq_one_letter_code
_entity_poly.pdbx_strand_id
1 'polypeptide(L)'
;MVDVGGQRSERRKWIHCFENVTSIMFLVALSEYDQVLVESDNENRMEESKALFRTIITYPWFQNSSVILFLNKKDLLEDKILYSHLVDYFPEFDGPQRDAQAAREFILKMFVDLNPDSDKIIYSHFTCATDTENIRFVFAAVKDTSYKPT
;
A
#
# COMPACT_ATOMS: atom_id res chain seq x y z
N MET A 1 -14.30 -7.15 -9.17
CA MET A 1 -12.92 -7.02 -8.66
C MET A 1 -12.02 -7.66 -9.69
N VAL A 2 -10.99 -6.95 -10.15
CA VAL A 2 -10.00 -7.49 -11.09
C VAL A 2 -8.71 -7.66 -10.30
N ASP A 3 -8.19 -8.88 -10.24
CA ASP A 3 -6.89 -9.16 -9.64
C ASP A 3 -5.81 -9.09 -10.72
N VAL A 4 -4.73 -8.38 -10.44
CA VAL A 4 -3.62 -8.17 -11.37
C VAL A 4 -2.31 -8.55 -10.69
N GLY A 5 -1.45 -9.27 -11.41
CA GLY A 5 -0.15 -9.65 -10.90
C GLY A 5 0.72 -8.42 -10.60
N GLY A 6 1.30 -8.35 -9.40
CA GLY A 6 2.18 -7.25 -8.96
C GLY A 6 3.61 -7.30 -9.51
N GLN A 7 4.03 -8.44 -10.06
CA GLN A 7 5.37 -8.66 -10.62
C GLN A 7 5.61 -7.77 -11.85
N ARG A 8 6.86 -7.33 -12.05
CA ARG A 8 7.21 -6.38 -13.11
C ARG A 8 6.80 -6.86 -14.52
N SER A 9 6.87 -8.17 -14.77
CA SER A 9 6.44 -8.82 -16.02
C SER A 9 4.95 -8.68 -16.28
N GLU A 10 4.13 -8.72 -15.23
CA GLU A 10 2.67 -8.69 -15.31
C GLU A 10 2.10 -7.28 -15.44
N ARG A 11 2.84 -6.25 -15.00
CA ARG A 11 2.41 -4.85 -15.04
C ARG A 11 2.09 -4.35 -16.45
N ARG A 12 2.71 -4.90 -17.50
CA ARG A 12 2.40 -4.55 -18.90
C ARG A 12 0.95 -4.88 -19.28
N LYS A 13 0.32 -5.83 -18.58
CA LYS A 13 -1.07 -6.26 -18.85
C LYS A 13 -2.10 -5.39 -18.14
N TRP A 14 -1.68 -4.53 -17.20
CA TRP A 14 -2.59 -3.71 -16.40
C TRP A 14 -3.40 -2.73 -17.26
N ILE A 15 -2.85 -2.30 -18.41
CA ILE A 15 -3.53 -1.41 -19.37
C ILE A 15 -4.90 -1.94 -19.81
N HIS A 16 -5.10 -3.26 -19.83
CA HIS A 16 -6.38 -3.88 -20.20
C HIS A 16 -7.47 -3.73 -19.14
N CYS A 17 -7.12 -3.23 -17.94
CA CYS A 17 -8.02 -3.12 -16.80
C CYS A 17 -8.31 -1.66 -16.40
N PHE A 18 -7.81 -0.67 -17.17
CA PHE A 18 -7.80 0.75 -16.78
C PHE A 18 -9.03 1.55 -17.21
N GLU A 19 -10.00 0.93 -17.91
CA GLU A 19 -11.24 1.62 -18.27
C GLU A 19 -12.28 1.59 -17.14
N ASN A 20 -12.85 2.76 -16.82
CA ASN A 20 -13.95 2.93 -15.85
C ASN A 20 -13.67 2.40 -14.43
N VAL A 21 -12.42 2.52 -13.96
CA VAL A 21 -12.05 2.10 -12.60
C VAL A 21 -12.64 3.04 -11.56
N THR A 22 -13.60 2.55 -10.77
CA THR A 22 -14.18 3.30 -9.63
C THR A 22 -13.22 3.42 -8.46
N SER A 23 -12.48 2.34 -8.16
CA SER A 23 -11.66 2.23 -6.96
C SER A 23 -10.45 1.34 -7.20
N ILE A 24 -9.33 1.73 -6.62
CA ILE A 24 -8.09 0.97 -6.61
C ILE A 24 -7.88 0.45 -5.20
N MET A 25 -7.65 -0.86 -5.09
CA MET A 25 -7.20 -1.50 -3.87
C MET A 25 -5.73 -1.84 -4.03
N PHE A 26 -4.86 -1.10 -3.36
CA PHE A 26 -3.41 -1.30 -3.40
C PHE A 26 -2.97 -2.05 -2.16
N LEU A 27 -2.30 -3.19 -2.33
CA LEU A 27 -1.87 -4.04 -1.23
C LEU A 27 -0.36 -3.93 -1.03
N VAL A 28 0.06 -3.71 0.20
CA VAL A 28 1.46 -3.67 0.64
C VAL A 28 1.65 -4.69 1.74
N ALA A 29 2.70 -5.50 1.66
CA ALA A 29 3.07 -6.40 2.74
C ALA A 29 3.91 -5.64 3.77
N LEU A 30 3.38 -5.39 4.96
CA LEU A 30 4.13 -4.72 6.04
C LEU A 30 5.44 -5.44 6.35
N SER A 31 5.43 -6.76 6.30
CA SER A 31 6.60 -7.61 6.58
C SER A 31 7.67 -7.60 5.48
N GLU A 32 7.55 -6.82 4.41
CA GLU A 32 8.52 -6.84 3.29
C GLU A 32 9.62 -5.78 3.38
N TYR A 33 9.65 -4.98 4.46
CA TYR A 33 10.59 -3.86 4.63
C TYR A 33 12.07 -4.27 4.59
N ASP A 34 12.40 -5.51 4.96
CA ASP A 34 13.75 -6.06 5.01
C ASP A 34 14.04 -7.05 3.86
N GLN A 35 13.14 -7.17 2.90
CA GLN A 35 13.23 -8.13 1.81
C GLN A 35 13.66 -7.49 0.50
N VAL A 36 14.30 -8.27 -0.36
CA VAL A 36 14.65 -7.91 -1.73
C VAL A 36 13.67 -8.51 -2.74
N LEU A 37 13.57 -7.90 -3.92
CA LEU A 37 12.70 -8.38 -5.00
C LEU A 37 13.14 -9.79 -5.44
N VAL A 38 12.16 -10.61 -5.85
CA VAL A 38 12.46 -11.93 -6.43
C VAL A 38 13.20 -11.77 -7.76
N GLU A 39 12.90 -10.69 -8.48
CA GLU A 39 13.51 -10.36 -9.76
C GLU A 39 14.88 -9.68 -9.65
N SER A 40 15.29 -9.23 -8.44
CA SER A 40 16.50 -8.41 -8.25
C SER A 40 16.98 -8.40 -6.79
N ASP A 41 18.15 -9.00 -6.54
CA ASP A 41 18.73 -9.14 -5.19
C ASP A 41 19.21 -7.81 -4.56
N ASN A 42 19.27 -6.73 -5.33
CA ASN A 42 19.77 -5.43 -4.87
C ASN A 42 18.67 -4.39 -4.66
N GLU A 43 17.41 -4.74 -4.87
CA GLU A 43 16.27 -3.82 -4.78
C GLU A 43 15.34 -4.20 -3.63
N ASN A 44 15.14 -3.27 -2.68
CA ASN A 44 14.24 -3.47 -1.55
C ASN A 44 12.77 -3.52 -2.01
N ARG A 45 12.00 -4.50 -1.51
CA ARG A 45 10.59 -4.70 -1.90
C ARG A 45 9.69 -3.54 -1.53
N MET A 46 9.87 -2.96 -0.34
CA MET A 46 9.01 -1.88 0.12
C MET A 46 9.29 -0.58 -0.63
N GLU A 47 10.54 -0.32 -1.04
CA GLU A 47 10.85 0.79 -1.94
C GLU A 47 10.21 0.62 -3.32
N GLU A 48 10.22 -0.59 -3.88
CA GLU A 48 9.49 -0.90 -5.12
C GLU A 48 7.97 -0.69 -4.95
N SER A 49 7.39 -1.15 -3.84
CA SER A 49 5.97 -0.94 -3.51
C SER A 49 5.64 0.55 -3.41
N LYS A 50 6.50 1.38 -2.80
CA LYS A 50 6.36 2.85 -2.75
C LYS A 50 6.41 3.46 -4.14
N ALA A 51 7.40 3.09 -4.95
CA ALA A 51 7.54 3.60 -6.33
C ALA A 51 6.33 3.27 -7.20
N LEU A 52 5.83 2.03 -7.10
CA LEU A 52 4.63 1.60 -7.81
C LEU A 52 3.39 2.34 -7.32
N PHE A 53 3.20 2.48 -6.01
CA PHE A 53 2.08 3.22 -5.43
C PHE A 53 2.05 4.66 -5.93
N ARG A 54 3.19 5.36 -5.87
CA ARG A 54 3.32 6.73 -6.39
C ARG A 54 2.94 6.82 -7.86
N THR A 55 3.37 5.85 -8.67
CA THR A 55 3.03 5.79 -10.10
C THR A 55 1.53 5.63 -10.30
N ILE A 56 0.88 4.78 -9.50
CA ILE A 56 -0.56 4.51 -9.62
C ILE A 56 -1.40 5.70 -9.22
N ILE A 57 -1.12 6.33 -8.08
CA ILE A 57 -1.92 7.46 -7.60
C ILE A 57 -1.76 8.71 -8.49
N THR A 58 -0.64 8.81 -9.23
CA THR A 58 -0.36 9.92 -10.15
C THR A 58 -0.90 9.71 -11.56
N TYR A 59 -1.37 8.51 -11.91
CA TYR A 59 -1.93 8.27 -13.24
C TYR A 59 -3.19 9.13 -13.47
N PRO A 60 -3.26 9.88 -14.59
CA PRO A 60 -4.43 10.71 -14.91
C PRO A 60 -5.75 9.92 -14.97
N TRP A 61 -5.67 8.68 -15.44
CA TRP A 61 -6.79 7.73 -15.55
C TRP A 61 -7.47 7.44 -14.20
N PHE A 62 -6.75 7.65 -13.09
CA PHE A 62 -7.20 7.32 -11.74
C PHE A 62 -7.44 8.54 -10.85
N GLN A 63 -7.45 9.75 -11.43
CA GLN A 63 -7.69 10.97 -10.66
C GLN A 63 -9.04 10.95 -9.95
N ASN A 64 -10.08 10.45 -10.63
CA ASN A 64 -11.43 10.34 -10.07
C ASN A 64 -11.70 9.00 -9.36
N SER A 65 -10.71 8.09 -9.35
CA SER A 65 -10.84 6.79 -8.69
C SER A 65 -10.47 6.92 -7.22
N SER A 66 -11.22 6.24 -6.35
CA SER A 66 -10.82 6.14 -4.94
C SER A 66 -9.58 5.27 -4.81
N VAL A 67 -8.72 5.59 -3.84
CA VAL A 67 -7.52 4.80 -3.55
C VAL A 67 -7.64 4.25 -2.13
N ILE A 68 -7.55 2.92 -2.03
CA ILE A 68 -7.63 2.17 -0.78
C ILE A 68 -6.30 1.43 -0.60
N LEU A 69 -5.52 1.81 0.40
CA LEU A 69 -4.24 1.22 0.76
C LEU A 69 -4.44 0.17 1.86
N PHE A 70 -4.14 -1.08 1.53
CA PHE A 70 -4.11 -2.18 2.48
C PHE A 70 -2.68 -2.49 2.91
N LEU A 71 -2.41 -2.27 4.19
CA LEU A 71 -1.15 -2.63 4.85
C LEU A 71 -1.34 -4.01 5.48
N ASN A 72 -1.07 -5.04 4.70
CA ASN A 72 -1.34 -6.44 5.02
C ASN A 72 -0.17 -7.11 5.76
N LYS A 73 -0.41 -8.31 6.31
CA LYS A 73 0.57 -9.11 7.07
C LYS A 73 1.03 -8.40 8.34
N LYS A 74 0.12 -7.71 9.03
CA LYS A 74 0.41 -7.04 10.31
C LYS A 74 0.93 -8.02 11.37
N ASP A 75 0.42 -9.25 11.36
CA ASP A 75 0.86 -10.37 12.18
C ASP A 75 2.34 -10.69 11.96
N LEU A 76 2.78 -10.77 10.70
CA LEU A 76 4.19 -11.04 10.40
C LEU A 76 5.10 -9.84 10.72
N LEU A 77 4.58 -8.61 10.71
CA LEU A 77 5.33 -7.45 11.18
C LEU A 77 5.55 -7.51 12.70
N GLU A 78 4.54 -7.91 13.47
CA GLU A 78 4.62 -8.04 14.93
C GLU A 78 5.75 -8.99 15.35
N ASP A 79 5.91 -10.11 14.65
CA ASP A 79 7.02 -11.03 14.90
C ASP A 79 8.37 -10.46 14.42
N LYS A 80 8.40 -9.90 13.21
CA LYS A 80 9.63 -9.52 12.52
C LYS A 80 10.35 -8.33 13.16
N ILE A 81 9.61 -7.34 13.65
CA ILE A 81 10.18 -6.12 14.24
C ILE A 81 11.01 -6.38 15.49
N LEU A 82 10.85 -7.56 16.12
CA LEU A 82 11.59 -7.96 17.32
C LEU A 82 13.08 -8.20 17.05
N TYR A 83 13.43 -8.62 15.83
CA TYR A 83 14.78 -9.04 15.45
C TYR A 83 15.33 -8.39 14.18
N SER A 84 14.49 -7.80 13.32
CA SER A 84 14.89 -7.06 12.12
C SER A 84 14.52 -5.59 12.31
N HIS A 85 15.52 -4.72 12.47
CA HIS A 85 15.28 -3.33 12.86
C HIS A 85 14.94 -2.46 11.64
N LEU A 86 13.80 -1.76 11.71
CA LEU A 86 13.32 -0.94 10.58
C LEU A 86 14.31 0.15 10.16
N VAL A 87 15.03 0.73 11.12
CA VAL A 87 16.03 1.80 10.90
C VAL A 87 17.21 1.36 10.02
N ASP A 88 17.51 0.06 9.96
CA ASP A 88 18.60 -0.47 9.12
C ASP A 88 18.24 -0.39 7.62
N TYR A 89 16.94 -0.30 7.30
CA TYR A 89 16.40 -0.25 5.94
C TYR A 89 15.80 1.12 5.60
N PHE A 90 15.22 1.79 6.59
CA PHE A 90 14.61 3.13 6.50
C PHE A 90 15.19 4.02 7.61
N PRO A 91 16.36 4.64 7.39
CA PRO A 91 17.08 5.44 8.40
C PRO A 91 16.29 6.65 8.91
N GLU A 92 15.24 7.06 8.21
CA GLU A 92 14.34 8.14 8.60
C GLU A 92 13.38 7.75 9.75
N PHE A 93 13.31 6.46 10.11
CA PHE A 93 12.52 6.00 11.24
C PHE A 93 13.16 6.41 12.57
N ASP A 94 12.51 7.34 13.27
CA ASP A 94 12.92 7.86 14.59
C ASP A 94 12.15 7.24 15.77
N GLY A 95 11.27 6.28 15.49
CA GLY A 95 10.46 5.59 16.49
C GLY A 95 11.21 4.54 17.31
N PRO A 96 10.58 4.00 18.38
CA PRO A 96 11.18 2.96 19.20
C PRO A 96 11.41 1.66 18.42
N GLN A 97 12.52 0.99 18.72
CA GLN A 97 12.78 -0.36 18.21
C GLN A 97 11.82 -1.37 18.82
N ARG A 98 11.53 -2.45 18.08
CA ARG A 98 10.66 -3.57 18.52
C ARG A 98 9.22 -3.16 18.84
N ASP A 99 8.78 -2.03 18.31
CA ASP A 99 7.40 -1.57 18.42
C ASP A 99 6.70 -1.70 17.06
N ALA A 100 5.83 -2.70 16.94
CA ALA A 100 5.08 -2.97 15.73
C ALA A 100 4.10 -1.84 15.37
N GLN A 101 3.56 -1.15 16.38
CA GLN A 101 2.64 -0.04 16.17
C GLN A 101 3.39 1.17 15.63
N ALA A 102 4.50 1.56 16.25
CA ALA A 102 5.32 2.66 15.74
C ALA A 102 5.82 2.38 14.31
N ALA A 103 6.28 1.14 14.05
CA ALA A 103 6.74 0.72 12.74
C ALA A 103 5.64 0.81 11.66
N ARG A 104 4.44 0.27 11.92
CA ARG A 104 3.35 0.27 10.92
C ARG A 104 2.79 1.66 10.65
N GLU A 105 2.74 2.52 11.66
CA GLU A 105 2.30 3.93 11.50
C GLU A 105 3.32 4.72 10.68
N PHE A 106 4.62 4.49 10.90
CA PHE A 106 5.67 5.05 10.05
C PHE A 106 5.55 4.56 8.59
N ILE A 107 5.35 3.26 8.38
CA ILE A 107 5.14 2.71 7.03
C ILE A 107 3.91 3.35 6.39
N LEU A 108 2.78 3.47 7.10
CA LEU A 108 1.60 4.15 6.58
C LEU A 108 1.93 5.58 6.13
N LYS A 109 2.64 6.34 6.97
CA LYS A 109 3.08 7.70 6.66
C LYS A 109 3.94 7.73 5.39
N MET A 110 4.89 6.81 5.23
CA MET A 110 5.72 6.72 4.01
C MET A 110 4.90 6.59 2.73
N PHE A 111 3.74 5.93 2.76
CA PHE A 111 2.88 5.80 1.59
C PHE A 111 1.96 7.00 1.39
N VAL A 112 1.36 7.52 2.47
CA VAL A 112 0.46 8.68 2.40
C VAL A 112 1.21 9.94 1.94
N ASP A 113 2.46 10.12 2.38
CA ASP A 113 3.31 11.26 2.01
C ASP A 113 3.72 11.24 0.52
N LEU A 114 3.50 10.14 -0.21
CA LEU A 114 3.72 10.07 -1.66
C LEU A 114 2.63 10.75 -2.47
N ASN A 115 1.49 11.08 -1.84
CA ASN A 115 0.35 11.70 -2.50
C ASN A 115 0.61 13.19 -2.79
N PRO A 116 0.72 13.60 -4.06
CA PRO A 116 0.90 15.01 -4.40
C PRO A 116 -0.41 15.80 -4.36
N ASP A 117 -1.57 15.14 -4.32
CA ASP A 117 -2.89 15.75 -4.40
C ASP A 117 -3.56 15.76 -3.02
N SER A 118 -3.64 16.94 -2.41
CA SER A 118 -4.26 17.14 -1.09
C SER A 118 -5.77 16.87 -1.07
N ASP A 119 -6.45 16.95 -2.22
CA ASP A 119 -7.89 16.75 -2.31
C ASP A 119 -8.27 15.27 -2.50
N LYS A 120 -7.27 14.47 -2.91
CA LYS A 120 -7.39 13.02 -3.05
C LYS A 120 -7.17 12.33 -1.71
N ILE A 121 -8.24 11.74 -1.19
CA ILE A 121 -8.20 10.97 0.06
C ILE A 121 -7.70 9.56 -0.23
N ILE A 122 -6.65 9.14 0.48
CA ILE A 122 -6.19 7.75 0.51
C ILE A 122 -6.77 7.10 1.77
N TYR A 123 -7.69 6.16 1.56
CA TYR A 123 -8.22 5.34 2.65
C TYR A 123 -7.20 4.26 3.00
N SER A 124 -6.79 4.14 4.26
CA SER A 124 -5.83 3.12 4.67
C SER A 124 -6.40 2.16 5.70
N HIS A 125 -5.96 0.90 5.65
CA HIS A 125 -6.36 -0.11 6.61
C HIS A 125 -5.24 -1.13 6.85
N PHE A 126 -5.00 -1.47 8.13
CA PHE A 126 -4.08 -2.52 8.52
C PHE A 126 -4.80 -3.87 8.53
N THR A 127 -4.31 -4.84 7.77
CA THR A 127 -4.98 -6.13 7.59
C THR A 127 -4.09 -7.30 7.96
N CYS A 128 -4.75 -8.40 8.35
CA CYS A 128 -4.18 -9.72 8.34
C CYS A 128 -5.02 -10.55 7.36
N ALA A 129 -4.42 -11.53 6.68
CA ALA A 129 -5.12 -12.38 5.71
C ALA A 129 -6.29 -13.18 6.34
N THR A 130 -6.30 -13.35 7.67
CA THR A 130 -7.37 -13.99 8.43
C THR A 130 -8.47 -13.02 8.87
N ASP A 131 -8.30 -11.72 8.66
CA ASP A 131 -9.24 -10.69 9.07
C ASP A 131 -10.38 -10.56 8.02
N THR A 132 -11.58 -10.96 8.41
CA THR A 132 -12.76 -10.98 7.52
C THR A 132 -13.51 -9.63 7.48
N GLU A 133 -13.08 -8.62 8.25
CA GLU A 133 -13.73 -7.31 8.30
C GLU A 133 -13.34 -6.37 7.15
N ASN A 134 -12.35 -6.75 6.32
CA ASN A 134 -11.82 -5.95 5.21
C ASN A 134 -12.89 -5.46 4.23
N ILE A 135 -13.93 -6.26 3.98
CA ILE A 135 -15.00 -5.95 3.03
C ILE A 135 -15.81 -4.72 3.47
N ARG A 136 -16.06 -4.53 4.77
CA ARG A 136 -16.83 -3.38 5.28
C ARG A 136 -16.13 -2.06 4.97
N PHE A 137 -14.80 -2.05 5.09
CA PHE A 137 -13.99 -0.88 4.80
C PHE A 137 -14.00 -0.53 3.31
N VAL A 138 -13.86 -1.54 2.45
CA VAL A 138 -13.98 -1.35 0.98
C VAL A 138 -15.32 -0.71 0.63
N PHE A 139 -16.43 -1.21 1.19
CA PHE A 139 -17.74 -0.64 0.93
C PHE A 139 -17.88 0.81 1.44
N ALA A 140 -17.27 1.17 2.56
CA ALA A 140 -17.29 2.53 3.06
C ALA A 140 -16.54 3.49 2.12
N ALA A 141 -15.31 3.14 1.73
CA ALA A 141 -14.49 3.96 0.84
C ALA A 141 -15.12 4.15 -0.56
N VAL A 142 -15.79 3.12 -1.09
CA VAL A 142 -16.50 3.19 -2.37
C VAL A 142 -17.73 4.10 -2.27
N LYS A 143 -18.49 4.04 -1.16
CA LYS A 143 -19.68 4.88 -0.95
C LYS A 143 -19.35 6.36 -0.89
N ASP A 144 -18.32 6.76 -0.14
CA ASP A 144 -17.93 8.17 -0.02
C ASP A 144 -17.49 8.78 -1.35
N THR A 145 -16.85 7.97 -2.21
CA THR A 145 -16.40 8.42 -3.54
C THR A 145 -17.59 8.61 -4.50
N SER A 146 -18.63 7.79 -4.37
CA SER A 146 -19.83 7.86 -5.23
C SER A 146 -20.73 9.06 -4.92
N TYR A 147 -20.52 9.74 -3.79
CA TYR A 147 -21.35 10.84 -3.30
C TYR A 147 -20.69 12.22 -3.36
N LYS A 148 -19.45 12.35 -3.88
CA LYS A 148 -18.86 13.67 -4.16
C LYS A 148 -19.64 14.32 -5.32
N PRO A 149 -20.39 15.41 -5.09
CA PRO A 149 -21.10 16.09 -6.18
C PRO A 149 -20.07 16.75 -7.11
N THR A 150 -20.25 16.54 -8.41
CA THR A 150 -19.58 17.29 -9.49
C THR A 150 -19.84 18.78 -9.37
#